data_AF-A0A2W4TNQ2-F1
#
_entry.id   AF-A0A2W4TNQ2-F1
#
_cell.length_a   1.000
_cell.length_b   1.000
_cell.length_c   1.000
_cell.angle_alpha   90.00
_cell.angle_beta   90.00
_cell.angle_gamma   90.00
#
_symmetry.space_group_name_H-M   'P 1'
#
loop_
_entity.id
_entity.type
_entity.pdbx_description
1 polymer ?
#
loop_
_entity_poly.entity_id
_entity_poly.type
_entity_poly.pdbx_seq_one_letter_code
_entity_poly.pdbx_strand_id
1 'polypeptide(L)'
;MDNWLSRSTLPLLFACCLAACATVQPKTQAAAEATVPAPSRDKFGDPAQYEVRDLPVTVQDLQTLERASELLGSESAWNRNDDRRCADDEAMEKRSLYCALQRASADVYGSHDPYKVADHRRVALQEVRFAVEEATRGRELNHRLMDFNNLPETTLADIKHVLAQATARVRARLSAK
;
A
#
# COMPACT_ATOMS: atom_id res chain seq x y z
N MET A 1 -14.38 18.56 77.79
CA MET A 1 -15.69 17.89 77.64
C MET A 1 -15.52 16.74 76.66
N ASP A 2 -14.56 15.84 76.92
CA ASP A 2 -14.61 14.74 77.91
C ASP A 2 -15.45 13.60 77.34
N ASN A 3 -14.81 12.51 76.88
CA ASN A 3 -14.58 11.24 77.61
C ASN A 3 -15.92 10.50 77.89
N TRP A 4 -16.12 9.19 77.75
CA TRP A 4 -15.20 8.05 77.77
C TRP A 4 -16.00 6.73 77.54
N LEU A 5 -15.38 5.76 76.85
CA LEU A 5 -15.30 4.29 77.06
C LEU A 5 -16.50 3.38 77.46
N SER A 6 -16.64 2.27 76.70
CA SER A 6 -16.43 0.87 77.18
C SER A 6 -16.46 -0.09 75.97
N ARG A 7 -15.35 -0.68 75.49
CA ARG A 7 -14.61 -1.90 75.91
C ARG A 7 -15.41 -3.23 75.90
N SER A 8 -15.02 -4.15 75.02
CA SER A 8 -14.52 -5.54 75.29
C SER A 8 -14.62 -6.41 74.00
N THR A 9 -13.53 -6.64 73.28
CA THR A 9 -12.69 -7.88 73.23
C THR A 9 -13.40 -9.18 72.89
N LEU A 10 -13.10 -9.78 71.73
CA LEU A 10 -12.31 -11.02 71.60
C LEU A 10 -11.87 -11.25 70.13
N PRO A 11 -10.76 -11.98 69.89
CA PRO A 11 -10.11 -12.08 68.58
C PRO A 11 -10.63 -13.30 67.79
N LEU A 12 -10.66 -13.19 66.46
CA LEU A 12 -10.65 -14.36 65.59
C LEU A 12 -9.60 -14.18 64.50
N LEU A 13 -8.56 -14.98 64.66
CA LEU A 13 -7.61 -15.38 63.64
C LEU A 13 -8.37 -15.81 62.39
N PHE A 14 -8.13 -15.15 61.25
CA PHE A 14 -8.41 -15.76 59.95
C PHE A 14 -7.28 -15.47 58.97
N ALA A 15 -6.47 -16.51 58.82
CA ALA A 15 -5.81 -16.98 57.61
C ALA A 15 -5.41 -15.92 56.56
N CYS A 16 -4.10 -15.71 56.50
CA CYS A 16 -3.40 -15.17 55.35
C CYS A 16 -3.60 -16.12 54.14
N CYS A 17 -4.56 -15.83 53.27
CA CYS A 17 -4.61 -16.40 51.93
C CYS A 17 -3.88 -15.46 50.99
N LEU A 18 -2.60 -15.75 50.75
CA LEU A 18 -1.84 -15.24 49.61
C LEU A 18 -2.52 -15.75 48.33
N ALA A 19 -3.41 -14.95 47.77
CA ALA A 19 -3.89 -15.16 46.41
C ALA A 19 -2.74 -14.83 45.45
N ALA A 20 -2.05 -15.87 44.98
CA ALA A 20 -1.14 -15.76 43.86
C ALA A 20 -1.93 -15.33 42.63
N CYS A 21 -1.82 -14.05 42.24
CA CYS A 21 -2.26 -13.58 40.94
C CYS A 21 -1.39 -14.24 39.86
N ALA A 22 -1.84 -15.39 39.35
CA ALA A 22 -1.31 -15.96 38.13
C ALA A 22 -1.76 -15.08 36.96
N THR A 23 -0.84 -14.26 36.46
CA THR A 23 -1.01 -13.51 35.22
C THR A 23 -1.05 -14.50 34.05
N VAL A 24 -2.25 -14.86 33.60
CA VAL A 24 -2.45 -15.57 32.35
C VAL A 24 -2.11 -14.60 31.21
N GLN A 25 -0.90 -14.71 30.66
CA GLN A 25 -0.55 -14.02 29.42
C GLN A 25 -1.40 -14.61 28.27
N PRO A 26 -2.17 -13.79 27.54
CA PRO A 26 -2.81 -14.27 26.33
C PRO A 26 -1.72 -14.55 25.31
N LYS A 27 -1.57 -15.82 24.92
CA LYS A 27 -0.78 -16.21 23.75
C LYS A 27 -1.47 -15.62 22.53
N THR A 28 -0.98 -14.49 22.03
CA THR A 28 -1.32 -13.98 20.71
C THR A 28 -0.79 -14.98 19.69
N GLN A 29 -1.62 -15.93 19.28
CA GLN A 29 -1.38 -16.71 18.08
C GLN A 29 -1.63 -15.79 16.89
N ALA A 30 -0.54 -15.33 16.27
CA ALA A 30 -0.61 -14.79 14.92
C ALA A 30 -1.15 -15.92 14.02
N ALA A 31 -2.38 -15.76 13.54
CA ALA A 31 -2.91 -16.60 12.49
C ALA A 31 -2.04 -16.35 11.24
N ALA A 32 -1.28 -17.35 10.83
CA ALA A 32 -0.69 -17.37 9.50
C ALA A 32 -1.86 -17.41 8.51
N GLU A 33 -2.09 -16.29 7.83
CA GLU A 33 -3.03 -16.21 6.72
C GLU A 33 -2.50 -17.13 5.61
N ALA A 34 -3.19 -18.25 5.41
CA ALA A 34 -2.87 -19.19 4.34
C ALA A 34 -2.96 -18.45 3.02
N THR A 35 -1.81 -18.21 2.40
CA THR A 35 -1.72 -17.53 1.10
C THR A 35 -2.35 -18.44 0.07
N VAL A 36 -3.56 -18.10 -0.37
CA VAL A 36 -4.15 -18.72 -1.56
C VAL A 36 -3.15 -18.47 -2.69
N PRO A 37 -2.66 -19.52 -3.39
CA PRO A 37 -1.72 -19.33 -4.49
C PRO A 37 -2.40 -18.45 -5.53
N ALA A 38 -1.69 -17.40 -5.95
CA ALA A 38 -2.15 -16.55 -7.03
C ALA A 38 -2.47 -17.43 -8.25
N PRO A 39 -3.55 -17.13 -9.01
CA PRO A 39 -3.91 -17.90 -10.19
C PRO A 39 -2.75 -17.95 -11.19
N SER A 40 -2.65 -19.06 -11.92
CA SER A 40 -1.63 -19.27 -12.96
C SER A 40 -1.68 -18.14 -14.02
N ARG A 41 -0.50 -17.71 -14.48
CA ARG A 41 -0.30 -16.63 -15.45
C ARG A 41 0.25 -17.12 -16.80
N ASP A 42 0.09 -18.40 -17.10
CA ASP A 42 0.76 -19.09 -18.21
C ASP A 42 0.55 -18.41 -19.57
N LYS A 43 -0.57 -17.68 -19.75
CA LYS A 43 -0.90 -16.94 -20.98
C LYS A 43 0.10 -15.83 -21.34
N PHE A 44 0.79 -15.22 -20.36
CA PHE A 44 1.68 -14.07 -20.58
C PHE A 44 3.16 -14.40 -20.45
N GLY A 45 3.50 -15.69 -20.35
CA GLY A 45 4.85 -16.14 -20.01
C GLY A 45 5.19 -15.89 -18.54
N ASP A 46 6.39 -16.32 -18.14
CA ASP A 46 6.86 -16.18 -16.76
C ASP A 46 7.08 -14.69 -16.39
N PRO A 47 6.32 -14.13 -15.44
CA PRO A 47 6.50 -12.75 -14.98
C PRO A 47 7.90 -12.45 -14.47
N ALA A 48 8.62 -13.45 -13.96
CA ALA A 48 10.00 -13.27 -13.48
C ALA A 48 10.97 -12.81 -14.58
N GLN A 49 10.62 -12.96 -15.86
CA GLN A 49 11.43 -12.50 -16.98
C GLN A 49 11.41 -10.98 -17.18
N TYR A 50 10.36 -10.29 -16.71
CA TYR A 50 10.18 -8.85 -16.91
C TYR A 50 9.84 -8.09 -15.62
N GLU A 51 9.67 -8.79 -14.50
CA GLU A 51 9.37 -8.22 -13.19
C GLU A 51 10.40 -8.68 -12.17
N VAL A 52 11.13 -7.73 -11.60
CA VAL A 52 12.20 -8.00 -10.64
C VAL A 52 11.90 -7.18 -9.39
N ARG A 53 11.39 -7.86 -8.35
CA ARG A 53 10.95 -7.24 -7.10
C ARG A 53 12.11 -6.63 -6.30
N ASP A 54 13.31 -7.16 -6.47
CA ASP A 54 14.48 -6.81 -5.65
C ASP A 54 15.40 -5.77 -6.30
N LEU A 55 14.95 -5.08 -7.36
CA LEU A 55 15.72 -3.99 -7.97
C LEU A 55 15.98 -2.86 -6.97
N PRO A 56 17.18 -2.28 -6.90
CA PRO A 56 17.48 -1.22 -5.94
C PRO A 56 16.57 0.00 -6.15
N VAL A 57 15.87 0.40 -5.08
CA VAL A 57 15.05 1.61 -5.07
C VAL A 57 15.90 2.87 -5.03
N THR A 58 15.40 3.95 -5.63
CA THR A 58 16.00 5.29 -5.63
C THR A 58 15.08 6.33 -5.02
N VAL A 59 15.61 7.51 -4.68
CA VAL A 59 14.80 8.65 -4.22
C VAL A 59 13.85 9.12 -5.34
N GLN A 60 14.28 9.05 -6.59
CA GLN A 60 13.46 9.38 -7.75
C GLN A 60 12.25 8.45 -7.90
N ASP A 61 12.37 7.16 -7.53
CA ASP A 61 11.22 6.27 -7.51
C ASP A 61 10.17 6.74 -6.50
N LEU A 62 10.61 7.13 -5.29
CA LEU A 62 9.73 7.67 -4.26
C LEU A 62 9.03 8.96 -4.74
N GLN A 63 9.81 9.90 -5.29
CA GLN A 63 9.30 11.16 -5.81
C GLN A 63 8.30 10.95 -6.97
N THR A 64 8.55 9.95 -7.82
CA THR A 64 7.64 9.61 -8.93
C THR A 64 6.28 9.13 -8.40
N LEU A 65 6.27 8.29 -7.37
CA LEU A 65 5.04 7.79 -6.77
C LEU A 65 4.25 8.88 -6.05
N GLU A 66 4.95 9.73 -5.29
CA GLU A 66 4.35 10.88 -4.60
C GLU A 66 3.75 11.86 -5.60
N ARG A 67 4.50 12.18 -6.67
CA ARG A 67 4.03 13.06 -7.74
C ARG A 67 2.84 12.49 -8.51
N ALA A 68 2.84 11.18 -8.80
CA ALA A 68 1.69 10.53 -9.43
C ALA A 68 0.44 10.59 -8.55
N SER A 69 0.60 10.45 -7.22
CA SER A 69 -0.49 10.66 -6.28
C SER A 69 -1.02 12.09 -6.34
N GLU A 70 -0.17 13.11 -6.35
CA GLU A 70 -0.60 14.51 -6.49
C GLU A 70 -1.39 14.77 -7.78
N LEU A 71 -0.90 14.26 -8.92
CA LEU A 71 -1.55 14.40 -10.22
C LEU A 71 -2.96 13.79 -10.25
N LEU A 72 -3.19 12.76 -9.42
CA LEU A 72 -4.49 12.10 -9.26
C LEU A 72 -5.23 12.61 -8.01
N GLY A 73 -5.03 13.87 -7.62
CA GLY A 73 -5.52 14.47 -6.37
C GLY A 73 -7.04 14.44 -6.15
N SER A 74 -7.84 14.35 -7.22
CA SER A 74 -9.29 14.45 -7.18
C SER A 74 -9.96 13.65 -8.30
N GLU A 75 -11.27 13.40 -8.17
CA GLU A 75 -12.09 12.75 -9.20
C GLU A 75 -12.07 13.52 -10.54
N SER A 76 -11.97 14.85 -10.49
CA SER A 76 -11.88 15.68 -11.69
C SER A 76 -10.57 15.48 -12.45
N ALA A 77 -9.50 15.09 -11.76
CA ALA A 77 -8.17 14.88 -12.34
C ALA A 77 -7.95 13.44 -12.84
N TRP A 78 -8.88 12.52 -12.58
CA TRP A 78 -8.71 11.10 -12.88
C TRP A 78 -9.48 10.64 -14.11
N ASN A 79 -8.77 10.14 -15.13
CA ASN A 79 -9.36 9.48 -16.29
C ASN A 79 -9.58 7.98 -16.01
N ARG A 80 -10.85 7.55 -15.98
CA ARG A 80 -11.26 6.14 -15.78
C ARG A 80 -11.23 5.30 -17.06
N ASN A 81 -10.89 5.89 -18.20
CA ASN A 81 -10.88 5.23 -19.51
C ASN A 81 -9.50 5.37 -20.16
N ASP A 82 -8.53 4.67 -19.58
CA ASP A 82 -7.15 4.60 -20.06
C ASP A 82 -7.08 3.81 -21.37
N ASP A 83 -6.61 4.43 -22.43
CA ASP A 83 -6.23 3.77 -23.69
C ASP A 83 -4.71 3.76 -23.90
N ARG A 84 -3.96 4.22 -22.87
CA ARG A 84 -2.51 4.40 -22.82
C ARG A 84 -1.97 5.47 -23.79
N ARG A 85 -2.84 6.30 -24.35
CA ARG A 85 -2.46 7.54 -25.02
C ARG A 85 -2.53 8.63 -23.97
N CYS A 86 -1.37 9.19 -23.62
CA CYS A 86 -1.33 10.18 -22.55
C CYS A 86 -1.39 11.62 -23.09
N ALA A 87 -1.30 11.82 -24.41
CA ALA A 87 -1.24 13.17 -24.98
C ALA A 87 -2.56 13.93 -24.80
N ASP A 88 -3.68 13.25 -24.97
CA ASP A 88 -5.04 13.74 -24.74
C ASP A 88 -5.36 13.86 -23.24
N ASP A 89 -4.93 12.91 -22.42
CA ASP A 89 -5.00 13.01 -20.95
C ASP A 89 -4.29 14.27 -20.42
N GLU A 90 -3.08 14.56 -20.94
CA GLU A 90 -2.33 15.76 -20.60
C GLU A 90 -3.06 17.04 -21.05
N ALA A 91 -3.62 17.04 -22.27
CA ALA A 91 -4.36 18.20 -22.80
C ALA A 91 -5.63 18.51 -22.00
N MET A 92 -6.24 17.50 -21.38
CA MET A 92 -7.44 17.62 -20.55
C MET A 92 -7.13 17.79 -19.06
N GLU A 93 -5.85 17.76 -18.67
CA GLU A 93 -5.38 17.69 -17.29
C GLU A 93 -6.04 16.56 -16.46
N LYS A 94 -6.48 15.49 -17.14
CA LYS A 94 -7.22 14.38 -16.56
C LYS A 94 -6.52 13.10 -16.97
N ARG A 95 -5.88 12.43 -16.01
CA ARG A 95 -4.90 11.36 -16.27
C ARG A 95 -5.39 10.02 -15.77
N SER A 96 -5.12 8.96 -16.50
CA SER A 96 -5.21 7.58 -15.98
C SER A 96 -4.09 7.30 -14.97
N LEU A 97 -4.18 6.17 -14.25
CA LEU A 97 -3.07 5.68 -13.40
C LEU A 97 -1.75 5.57 -14.19
N TYR A 98 -1.81 4.97 -15.38
CA TYR A 98 -0.63 4.81 -16.24
C TYR A 98 -0.08 6.16 -16.69
N CYS A 99 -0.94 7.07 -17.16
CA CYS A 99 -0.51 8.38 -17.65
C CYS A 99 0.01 9.29 -16.54
N ALA A 100 -0.59 9.23 -15.34
CA ALA A 100 -0.06 9.94 -14.17
C ALA A 100 1.35 9.47 -13.79
N LEU A 101 1.63 8.16 -13.84
CA LEU A 101 2.97 7.62 -13.57
C LEU A 101 3.99 8.02 -14.64
N GLN A 102 3.60 8.01 -15.92
CA GLN A 102 4.46 8.50 -17.00
C GLN A 102 4.79 9.98 -16.82
N ARG A 103 3.76 10.80 -16.54
CA ARG A 103 3.94 12.24 -16.35
C ARG A 103 4.77 12.55 -15.12
N ALA A 104 4.52 11.87 -14.00
CA ALA A 104 5.30 12.02 -12.78
C ALA A 104 6.78 11.66 -13.02
N SER A 105 7.05 10.61 -13.79
CA SER A 105 8.42 10.29 -14.20
C SER A 105 9.03 11.42 -15.01
N ALA A 106 8.28 11.98 -15.97
CA ALA A 106 8.72 13.14 -16.75
C ALA A 106 9.11 14.33 -15.87
N ASP A 107 8.25 14.68 -14.92
CA ASP A 107 8.47 15.78 -13.98
C ASP A 107 9.73 15.55 -13.13
N VAL A 108 9.93 14.34 -12.58
CA VAL A 108 11.06 14.00 -11.71
C VAL A 108 12.39 13.97 -12.46
N TYR A 109 12.42 13.47 -13.69
CA TYR A 109 13.63 13.38 -14.50
C TYR A 109 13.87 14.62 -15.38
N GLY A 110 13.05 15.68 -15.23
CA GLY A 110 13.23 16.96 -15.92
C GLY A 110 12.94 16.91 -17.43
N SER A 111 12.07 16.00 -17.88
CA SER A 111 11.66 15.90 -19.28
C SER A 111 10.30 16.54 -19.52
N HIS A 112 10.19 17.32 -20.59
CA HIS A 112 8.91 17.85 -21.08
C HIS A 112 8.13 16.81 -21.91
N ASP A 113 8.81 15.77 -22.39
CA ASP A 113 8.21 14.67 -23.15
C ASP A 113 8.22 13.40 -22.26
N PRO A 114 7.06 12.97 -21.74
CA PRO A 114 6.98 11.79 -20.89
C PRO A 114 7.50 10.51 -21.55
N TYR A 115 7.35 10.37 -22.87
CA TYR A 115 7.74 9.15 -23.59
C TYR A 115 9.26 8.96 -23.67
N LYS A 116 10.06 10.01 -23.42
CA LYS A 116 11.52 9.93 -23.45
C LYS A 116 12.16 9.39 -22.16
N VAL A 117 11.44 9.44 -21.04
CA VAL A 117 11.99 9.11 -19.72
C VAL A 117 11.17 8.09 -18.95
N ALA A 118 9.89 7.93 -19.28
CA ALA A 118 9.01 6.92 -18.71
C ALA A 118 9.39 5.52 -19.22
N ASP A 119 10.39 4.92 -18.58
CA ASP A 119 10.64 3.49 -18.71
C ASP A 119 9.65 2.73 -17.82
N HIS A 120 8.75 1.99 -18.47
CA HIS A 120 7.70 1.21 -17.80
C HIS A 120 8.23 0.06 -16.93
N ARG A 121 9.55 -0.19 -16.96
CA ARG A 121 10.26 -1.15 -16.11
C ARG A 121 11.01 -0.48 -14.94
N ARG A 122 10.92 0.85 -14.77
CA ARG A 122 11.45 1.49 -13.56
C ARG A 122 10.72 1.00 -12.31
N VAL A 123 11.43 1.02 -11.19
CA VAL A 123 10.96 0.42 -9.92
C VAL A 123 9.65 1.04 -9.47
N ALA A 124 9.48 2.37 -9.58
CA ALA A 124 8.21 3.03 -9.27
C ALA A 124 7.00 2.37 -9.98
N LEU A 125 7.07 2.15 -11.29
CA LEU A 125 5.94 1.59 -12.05
C LEU A 125 5.75 0.10 -11.75
N GLN A 126 6.82 -0.65 -11.51
CA GLN A 126 6.74 -2.05 -11.10
C GLN A 126 6.06 -2.20 -9.73
N GLU A 127 6.41 -1.37 -8.75
CA GLU A 127 5.80 -1.42 -7.42
C GLU A 127 4.29 -1.16 -7.45
N VAL A 128 3.82 -0.26 -8.31
CA VAL A 128 2.37 -0.08 -8.53
C VAL A 128 1.75 -1.30 -9.18
N ARG A 129 2.40 -1.94 -10.16
CA ARG A 129 1.91 -3.19 -10.75
C ARG A 129 1.78 -4.31 -9.71
N PHE A 130 2.70 -4.37 -8.75
CA PHE A 130 2.65 -5.33 -7.65
C PHE A 130 1.54 -5.00 -6.65
N ALA A 131 1.33 -3.72 -6.32
CA ALA A 131 0.22 -3.29 -5.48
C ALA A 131 -1.14 -3.58 -6.14
N VAL A 132 -1.26 -3.36 -7.45
CA VAL A 132 -2.46 -3.73 -8.22
C VAL A 132 -2.71 -5.24 -8.18
N GLU A 133 -1.68 -6.05 -8.39
CA GLU A 133 -1.81 -7.52 -8.31
C GLU A 133 -2.32 -7.98 -6.93
N GLU A 134 -1.87 -7.36 -5.84
CA GLU A 134 -2.35 -7.65 -4.51
C GLU A 134 -3.80 -7.19 -4.30
N ALA A 135 -4.12 -5.95 -4.69
CA ALA A 135 -5.47 -5.38 -4.58
C ALA A 135 -6.51 -6.20 -5.36
N THR A 136 -6.11 -6.80 -6.48
CA THR A 136 -6.99 -7.64 -7.30
C THR A 136 -6.94 -9.12 -6.93
N ARG A 137 -6.23 -9.50 -5.85
CA ARG A 137 -6.03 -10.88 -5.42
C ARG A 137 -5.51 -11.79 -6.54
N GLY A 138 -4.60 -11.25 -7.34
CA GLY A 138 -4.00 -11.94 -8.47
C GLY A 138 -4.89 -12.10 -9.69
N ARG A 139 -6.06 -11.43 -9.76
CA ARG A 139 -6.88 -11.42 -10.99
C ARG A 139 -6.01 -11.14 -12.20
N GLU A 140 -6.14 -11.97 -13.23
CA GLU A 140 -5.41 -11.79 -14.47
C GLU A 140 -5.85 -10.50 -15.18
N LEU A 141 -4.90 -9.59 -15.35
CA LEU A 141 -5.03 -8.35 -16.10
C LEU A 141 -3.90 -8.30 -17.14
N ASN A 142 -4.24 -8.13 -18.42
CA ASN A 142 -3.28 -8.10 -19.54
C ASN A 142 -2.32 -6.90 -19.39
N HIS A 143 -2.87 -5.73 -19.04
CA HIS A 143 -2.15 -4.49 -18.83
C HIS A 143 -2.50 -3.93 -17.45
N ARG A 144 -2.03 -4.58 -16.39
CA ARG A 144 -2.38 -4.29 -14.98
C ARG A 144 -2.75 -2.84 -14.65
N LEU A 145 -1.90 -1.86 -14.97
CA LEU A 145 -2.18 -0.45 -14.65
C LEU A 145 -3.40 0.10 -15.40
N MET A 146 -3.50 -0.18 -16.71
CA MET A 146 -4.60 0.23 -17.57
C MET A 146 -5.89 -0.53 -17.23
N ASP A 147 -5.80 -1.86 -17.17
CA ASP A 147 -6.97 -2.70 -16.94
C ASP A 147 -7.57 -2.44 -15.55
N PHE A 148 -6.74 -2.34 -14.49
CA PHE A 148 -7.21 -1.99 -13.16
C PHE A 148 -7.87 -0.62 -13.12
N ASN A 149 -7.28 0.39 -13.78
CA ASN A 149 -7.86 1.73 -13.89
C ASN A 149 -9.25 1.71 -14.53
N ASN A 150 -9.47 0.82 -15.50
CA ASN A 150 -10.68 0.77 -16.32
C ASN A 150 -11.75 -0.19 -15.80
N LEU A 151 -11.49 -0.95 -14.72
CA LEU A 151 -12.50 -1.81 -14.12
C LEU A 151 -13.70 -0.97 -13.66
N PRO A 152 -14.94 -1.40 -13.90
CA PRO A 152 -16.13 -0.64 -13.50
C PRO A 152 -16.20 -0.42 -11.99
N GLU A 153 -15.68 -1.37 -11.21
CA GLU A 153 -15.61 -1.33 -9.75
C GLU A 153 -14.47 -0.47 -9.18
N THR A 154 -13.40 -0.18 -9.94
CA THR A 154 -12.25 0.57 -9.41
C THR A 154 -12.66 2.00 -9.09
N THR A 155 -12.44 2.48 -7.88
CA THR A 155 -12.67 3.87 -7.46
C THR A 155 -11.37 4.67 -7.40
N LEU A 156 -11.45 5.99 -7.29
CA LEU A 156 -10.26 6.81 -7.06
C LEU A 156 -9.57 6.43 -5.75
N ALA A 157 -10.34 6.00 -4.74
CA ALA A 157 -9.79 5.52 -3.49
C ALA A 157 -8.91 4.27 -3.68
N ASP A 158 -9.31 3.35 -4.57
CA ASP A 158 -8.51 2.17 -4.91
C ASP A 158 -7.22 2.55 -5.65
N ILE A 159 -7.29 3.52 -6.57
CA ILE A 159 -6.11 4.08 -7.25
C ILE A 159 -5.14 4.71 -6.25
N LYS A 160 -5.66 5.50 -5.30
CA LYS A 160 -4.86 6.08 -4.21
C LYS A 160 -4.26 5.02 -3.30
N HIS A 161 -5.01 3.95 -3.04
CA HIS A 161 -4.55 2.86 -2.20
C HIS A 161 -3.34 2.16 -2.82
N VAL A 162 -3.39 1.78 -4.10
CA VAL A 162 -2.26 1.09 -4.75
C VAL A 162 -1.01 1.99 -4.85
N LEU A 163 -1.19 3.30 -5.08
CA LEU A 163 -0.10 4.27 -5.06
C LEU A 163 0.50 4.41 -3.65
N ALA A 164 -0.34 4.47 -2.62
CA ALA A 164 0.11 4.56 -1.22
C ALA A 164 0.88 3.29 -0.80
N GLN A 165 0.40 2.10 -1.16
CA GLN A 165 1.09 0.84 -0.90
C GLN A 165 2.47 0.80 -1.59
N ALA A 166 2.54 1.15 -2.87
CA ALA A 166 3.82 1.23 -3.60
C ALA A 166 4.78 2.25 -2.95
N THR A 167 4.26 3.42 -2.57
CA THR A 167 5.03 4.48 -1.89
C THR A 167 5.61 3.98 -0.57
N ALA A 168 4.81 3.29 0.24
CA ALA A 168 5.24 2.74 1.52
C ALA A 168 6.36 1.70 1.36
N ARG A 169 6.26 0.82 0.36
CA ARG A 169 7.29 -0.19 0.05
C ARG A 169 8.61 0.46 -0.35
N VAL A 170 8.57 1.41 -1.29
CA VAL A 170 9.77 2.13 -1.74
C VAL A 170 10.41 2.88 -0.57
N ARG A 171 9.62 3.58 0.25
CA ARG A 171 10.12 4.31 1.42
C ARG A 171 10.79 3.38 2.44
N ALA A 172 10.16 2.24 2.76
CA ALA A 172 10.74 1.26 3.67
C ALA A 172 12.09 0.72 3.16
N ARG A 173 12.18 0.40 1.87
CA ARG A 173 13.41 -0.10 1.22
C ARG A 173 14.50 0.96 1.13
N LEU A 174 14.16 2.25 1.04
CA LEU A 174 15.12 3.35 1.11
C LEU A 174 15.69 3.55 2.52
N SER A 175 14.86 3.40 3.55
CA SER A 175 15.27 3.53 4.96
C SER A 175 16.07 2.34 5.50
N ALA A 176 16.00 1.19 4.83
CA ALA A 176 16.74 -0.03 5.20
C ALA A 176 18.17 -0.07 4.63
N LYS A 177 18.60 0.96 3.90
CA LYS A 177 19.98 1.14 3.42
C LYS A 177 20.82 1.87 4.46
#